data_AF-A0A1F4YMT6-F1
#
_entry.id   AF-A0A1F4YMT6-F1
#
_cell.length_a   1.000
_cell.length_b   1.000
_cell.length_c   1.000
_cell.angle_alpha   90.00
_cell.angle_beta   90.00
_cell.angle_gamma   90.00
#
_symmetry.space_group_name_H-M   'P 1'
#
loop_
_entity.id
_entity.type
_entity.pdbx_description
1 polymer ?
#
loop_
_entity_poly.entity_id
_entity_poly.type
_entity_poly.pdbx_seq_one_letter_code
_entity_poly.pdbx_strand_id
1 'polypeptide(L)'
;MLLQAKPGPLARAIAQQSAEWLEAVYPLVYDALVQELEAGKSIVDVKQILRRTLGSELREAFALRVLQAAEHMIGERVSVRQ
;
A
#
# COMPACT_ATOMS: atom_id res chain seq x y z
N MET A 1 -17.91 15.91 5.92
CA MET A 1 -17.62 14.97 4.81
C MET A 1 -16.43 15.50 4.04
N LEU A 2 -15.24 14.94 4.24
CA LEU A 2 -14.08 15.29 3.42
C LEU A 2 -14.15 14.47 2.14
N LEU A 3 -14.33 15.14 1.01
CA LEU A 3 -14.23 14.56 -0.32
C LEU A 3 -12.83 13.93 -0.46
N GLN A 4 -12.74 12.60 -0.39
CA GLN A 4 -11.55 11.89 -0.83
C GLN A 4 -11.43 12.12 -2.35
N ALA A 5 -10.53 13.02 -2.75
CA ALA A 5 -10.19 13.20 -4.15
C ALA A 5 -9.68 11.86 -4.70
N LYS A 6 -10.33 11.35 -5.75
CA LYS A 6 -9.87 10.13 -6.42
C LYS A 6 -8.41 10.35 -6.88
N PRO A 7 -7.50 9.41 -6.62
CA PRO A 7 -6.09 9.57 -6.99
C PRO A 7 -5.96 9.79 -8.51
N GLY A 8 -5.18 10.80 -8.88
CA GLY A 8 -4.91 11.11 -10.29
C GLY A 8 -4.19 9.98 -11.03
N PRO A 9 -4.13 10.03 -12.37
CA PRO A 9 -3.51 8.98 -13.18
C PRO A 9 -2.05 8.71 -12.79
N LEU A 10 -1.28 9.76 -12.48
CA LEU A 10 0.11 9.61 -12.03
C LEU A 10 0.21 8.88 -10.69
N ALA A 11 -0.64 9.22 -9.72
CA ALA A 11 -0.63 8.57 -8.41
C ALA A 11 -0.96 7.08 -8.51
N ARG A 12 -1.91 6.71 -9.39
CA ARG A 12 -2.23 5.30 -9.69
C ARG A 12 -1.06 4.55 -10.32
N ALA A 13 -0.36 5.17 -11.27
CA ALA A 13 0.82 4.57 -11.89
C ALA A 13 1.96 4.35 -10.89
N ILE A 14 2.19 5.31 -9.98
CA ILE A 14 3.19 5.18 -8.91
C ILE A 14 2.80 4.06 -7.93
N ALA A 15 1.51 3.96 -7.58
CA ALA A 15 0.99 2.91 -6.71
C ALA A 15 1.22 1.52 -7.32
N GLN A 16 0.90 1.34 -8.60
CA GLN A 16 1.16 0.11 -9.35
C GLN A 16 2.65 -0.24 -9.37
N GLN A 17 3.51 0.68 -9.81
CA GLN A 17 4.97 0.43 -9.85
C GLN A 17 5.55 0.10 -8.47
N SER A 18 4.96 0.66 -7.40
CA SER A 18 5.40 0.35 -6.04
C SER A 18 5.03 -1.06 -5.63
N ALA A 19 3.87 -1.57 -6.05
CA ALA A 19 3.48 -2.97 -5.85
C ALA A 19 4.40 -3.92 -6.62
N GLU A 20 4.61 -3.69 -7.92
CA GLU A 20 5.49 -4.49 -8.78
C GLU A 20 6.93 -4.54 -8.23
N TRP A 21 7.45 -3.39 -7.79
CA TRP A 21 8.77 -3.32 -7.17
C TRP A 21 8.84 -4.07 -5.83
N LEU A 22 7.79 -3.97 -5.01
CA LEU A 22 7.75 -4.65 -3.70
C LEU A 22 7.72 -6.16 -3.89
N GLU A 23 6.93 -6.66 -4.85
CA GLU A 23 6.87 -8.07 -5.24
C GLU A 23 8.24 -8.59 -5.70
N ALA A 24 8.91 -7.82 -6.57
CA ALA A 24 10.19 -8.24 -7.16
C ALA A 24 11.37 -8.19 -6.17
N VAL A 25 11.43 -7.15 -5.32
CA VAL A 25 12.63 -6.87 -4.49
C VAL A 25 12.46 -7.34 -3.04
N TYR A 26 11.23 -7.31 -2.51
CA TYR A 26 10.92 -7.69 -1.12
C TYR A 26 9.70 -8.61 -1.06
N PRO A 27 9.74 -9.81 -1.68
CA PRO A 27 8.58 -10.69 -1.81
C PRO A 27 7.94 -11.05 -0.47
N LEU A 28 8.74 -11.24 0.59
CA LEU A 28 8.21 -11.51 1.93
C LEU A 28 7.39 -10.34 2.51
N VAL A 29 7.74 -9.10 2.18
CA VAL A 29 6.98 -7.92 2.61
C VAL A 29 5.73 -7.76 1.76
N TYR A 30 5.81 -8.07 0.46
CA TYR A 30 4.65 -8.11 -0.43
C TYR A 30 3.62 -9.14 0.04
N ASP A 31 4.04 -10.38 0.30
CA ASP A 31 3.15 -11.45 0.78
C ASP A 31 2.50 -11.11 2.12
N ALA A 32 3.29 -10.56 3.06
CA ALA A 32 2.76 -10.11 4.34
C ALA A 32 1.73 -8.98 4.16
N LEU A 33 1.99 -8.04 3.25
CA LEU A 33 1.03 -6.99 2.93
C LEU A 33 -0.27 -7.56 2.35
N VAL A 34 -0.18 -8.51 1.41
CA VAL A 34 -1.35 -9.20 0.86
C VAL A 34 -2.17 -9.85 1.97
N GLN A 35 -1.52 -10.62 2.87
CA GLN A 35 -2.19 -11.29 3.99
C GLN A 35 -2.91 -10.31 4.92
N GLU A 36 -2.25 -9.21 5.30
CA GLU A 36 -2.87 -8.19 6.16
C GLU A 36 -4.07 -7.55 5.46
N LEU A 37 -3.96 -7.22 4.18
CA LEU A 37 -5.08 -6.68 3.42
C LEU A 37 -6.22 -7.72 3.28
N GLU A 38 -5.92 -8.99 3.05
CA GLU A 38 -6.92 -10.08 3.01
C GLU A 38 -7.62 -10.28 4.35
N ALA A 39 -6.91 -10.08 5.46
CA ALA A 39 -7.47 -10.03 6.81
C ALA A 39 -8.35 -8.78 7.06
N GLY A 40 -8.54 -7.93 6.06
CA GLY A 40 -9.44 -6.77 6.12
C GLY A 40 -8.79 -5.51 6.70
N LYS A 41 -7.46 -5.46 6.82
CA LYS A 41 -6.76 -4.25 7.27
C LYS A 41 -6.96 -3.10 6.28
N SER A 42 -7.24 -1.93 6.83
CA SER A 42 -7.32 -0.68 6.07
C SER A 42 -5.92 -0.11 5.80
N ILE A 43 -5.83 0.85 4.88
CA ILE A 43 -4.60 1.61 4.65
C ILE A 43 -4.08 2.32 5.92
N VAL A 44 -4.98 2.73 6.82
CA VAL A 44 -4.63 3.36 8.10
C VAL A 44 -3.96 2.35 9.03
N ASP A 45 -4.46 1.11 9.06
CA ASP A 45 -3.86 0.03 9.84
C ASP A 45 -2.46 -0.30 9.32
N VAL A 46 -2.29 -0.42 8.00
CA VAL A 46 -0.98 -0.63 7.36
C VAL A 46 -0.01 0.48 7.75
N LYS A 47 -0.43 1.75 7.68
CA LYS A 47 0.38 2.89 8.11
C LYS A 47 0.81 2.78 9.58
N GLN A 48 -0.07 2.30 10.46
CA GLN A 48 0.24 2.12 11.88
C GLN A 48 1.22 0.97 12.11
N ILE A 49 1.06 -0.16 11.42
CA ILE A 49 1.99 -1.29 11.44
C ILE A 49 3.37 -0.83 11.01
N LEU A 50 3.46 -0.15 9.87
CA LEU A 50 4.74 0.36 9.35
C LEU A 50 5.40 1.31 10.35
N ARG A 51 4.67 2.24 10.96
CA ARG A 51 5.24 3.15 11.97
C ARG A 51 5.84 2.41 13.16
N ARG A 52 5.19 1.34 13.64
CA ARG A 52 5.64 0.53 14.79
C ARG A 52 6.85 -0.33 14.44
N THR A 53 6.80 -1.00 13.30
CA THR A 53 7.88 -1.91 12.86
C THR A 53 9.10 -1.13 12.41
N LEU A 54 8.87 0.03 11.78
CA LEU A 54 9.89 0.68 10.99
C LEU A 54 10.67 1.81 11.69
N GLY A 55 10.11 2.42 12.73
CA GLY A 55 10.69 3.61 13.36
C GLY A 55 10.60 4.85 12.47
N SER A 56 11.05 6.00 12.97
CA SER A 56 10.82 7.31 12.33
C SER A 56 11.82 7.69 11.22
N GLU A 57 13.08 7.23 11.26
CA GLU A 57 14.15 7.90 10.49
C GLU A 57 14.62 7.17 9.22
N LEU A 58 14.54 5.85 9.13
CA LEU A 58 15.18 5.09 8.04
C LEU A 58 14.22 4.62 6.94
N ARG A 59 12.91 4.81 7.12
CA ARG A 59 11.90 4.04 6.39
C ARG A 59 10.78 4.86 5.79
N GLU A 60 10.88 6.20 5.70
CA GLU A 60 9.85 7.00 5.02
C GLU A 60 9.70 6.62 3.55
N ALA A 61 10.79 6.49 2.79
CA ALA A 61 10.71 6.11 1.37
C ALA A 61 10.23 4.66 1.17
N PHE A 62 10.72 3.73 2.00
CA PHE A 62 10.27 2.33 1.94
C PHE A 62 8.81 2.18 2.39
N ALA A 63 8.44 2.77 3.53
CA ALA A 63 7.07 2.77 4.03
C ALA A 63 6.12 3.47 3.06
N LEU A 64 6.55 4.54 2.41
CA LEU A 64 5.78 5.19 1.36
C LEU A 64 5.52 4.24 0.20
N ARG A 65 6.54 3.51 -0.27
CA ARG A 65 6.37 2.48 -1.31
C ARG A 65 5.42 1.37 -0.86
N VAL A 66 5.50 0.91 0.38
CA VAL A 66 4.57 -0.10 0.92
C VAL A 66 3.14 0.45 1.00
N LEU A 67 2.95 1.71 1.39
CA LEU A 67 1.64 2.36 1.39
C LEU A 67 1.07 2.53 -0.03
N GLN A 68 1.90 2.95 -0.97
CA GLN A 68 1.54 3.07 -2.38
C GLN A 68 1.16 1.72 -2.99
N ALA A 69 1.91 0.65 -2.67
CA ALA A 69 1.54 -0.70 -3.06
C ALA A 69 0.18 -1.12 -2.47
N ALA A 70 -0.05 -0.83 -1.18
CA ALA A 70 -1.31 -1.12 -0.52
C ALA A 70 -2.50 -0.38 -1.14
N GLU A 71 -2.32 0.90 -1.52
CA GLU A 71 -3.33 1.69 -2.22
C GLU A 71 -3.73 1.06 -3.56
N HIS A 72 -2.76 0.57 -4.33
CA HIS A 72 -3.02 -0.13 -5.59
C HIS A 72 -3.83 -1.42 -5.36
N MET A 73 -3.35 -2.30 -4.47
CA MET A 73 -4.01 -3.58 -4.16
C MET A 73 -5.45 -3.40 -3.65
N ILE A 74 -5.70 -2.39 -2.82
CA ILE A 74 -7.06 -2.06 -2.38
C ILE A 74 -7.91 -1.57 -3.55
N GLY A 75 -7.34 -0.74 -4.42
CA GLY A 75 -8.01 -0.25 -5.63
C GLY A 75 -8.44 -1.36 -6.58
N GLU A 76 -7.58 -2.35 -6.83
CA GLU A 76 -7.89 -3.50 -7.68
C GLU A 76 -9.04 -4.33 -7.13
N ARG A 77 -9.08 -4.56 -5.81
CA ARG A 77 -10.18 -5.30 -5.16
C ARG A 77 -11.53 -4.63 -5.30
N VAL A 78 -11.56 -3.29 -5.32
CA VAL A 78 -12.80 -2.53 -5.53
C VAL A 78 -13.23 -2.63 -7.00
N SER A 79 -12.29 -2.58 -7.95
CA SER A 79 -12.60 -2.71 -9.38
C SER A 79 -13.11 -4.10 -9.77
N VAL A 80 -12.65 -5.17 -9.12
CA VAL A 80 -13.14 -6.55 -9.41
C VAL A 80 -14.57 -6.80 -8.91
N ARG A 81 -15.06 -5.99 -7.96
CA ARG A 81 -16.41 -6.12 -7.37
C ARG A 81 -17.48 -5.25 -8.07
N GLN A 82 -17.12 -4.52 -9.12
CA GLN A 82 -18.02 -3.69 -9.94
C GLN A 82 -18.28 -4.36 -11.29
#